data_AF-A0A352DQI0-F1
#
_entry.id   AF-A0A352DQI0-F1
#
_cell.length_a   1.000
_cell.length_b   1.000
_cell.length_c   1.000
_cell.angle_alpha   90.00
_cell.angle_beta   90.00
_cell.angle_gamma   90.00
#
_symmetry.space_group_name_H-M   'P 1'
#
loop_
_entity.id
_entity.type
_entity.pdbx_description
1 polymer ?
#
loop_
_entity_poly.entity_id
_entity_poly.type
_entity_poly.pdbx_seq_one_letter_code
_entity_poly.pdbx_strand_id
1 'polypeptide(L)' 'MVNIELTKEEAIVLSELLYRISEKEEYYEDIAEQYVLWRIEAQLDKLLVEPFMKNYNEILKASRDTVRKNY' A
#
# COMPACT_ATOMS: atom_id res chain seq x y z
N MET A 1 -19.83 7.22 -0.05
CA MET A 1 -18.38 7.02 -0.22
C MET A 1 -17.69 7.47 1.04
N VAL A 2 -16.60 6.80 1.42
CA VAL A 2 -15.76 7.18 2.54
C VAL A 2 -14.44 7.69 1.96
N ASN A 3 -13.94 8.81 2.47
CA ASN A 3 -12.66 9.38 2.04
C ASN A 3 -11.63 9.24 3.16
N ILE A 4 -10.42 8.82 2.81
CA ILE A 4 -9.27 8.72 3.71
C ILE A 4 -8.15 9.53 3.08
N GLU A 5 -7.55 10.44 3.85
CA GLU A 5 -6.41 11.22 3.41
C GLU A 5 -5.13 10.53 3.89
N LEU A 6 -4.21 10.29 2.95
CA LEU A 6 -2.89 9.73 3.22
C LEU A 6 -1.84 10.66 2.62
N THR A 7 -0.73 10.84 3.34
CA THR A 7 0.48 11.40 2.73
C THR A 7 1.01 10.47 1.63
N LYS A 8 1.86 11.01 0.76
CA LYS A 8 2.49 10.23 -0.32
C LYS A 8 3.26 9.03 0.27
N GLU A 9 4.00 9.27 1.35
CA GLU A 9 4.82 8.27 2.01
C GLU A 9 3.97 7.18 2.67
N GLU A 10 2.85 7.55 3.32
CA GLU A 10 1.90 6.58 3.87
C GLU A 10 1.26 5.73 2.76
N ALA A 11 0.88 6.34 1.64
CA ALA A 11 0.31 5.62 0.51
C ALA A 11 1.29 4.59 -0.07
N ILE A 12 2.58 4.94 -0.20
CA ILE A 12 3.65 4.01 -0.64
C ILE A 12 3.81 2.86 0.35
N VAL A 13 3.88 3.16 1.65
CA VAL A 13 4.04 2.13 2.70
C VAL A 13 2.82 1.21 2.76
N LEU A 14 1.62 1.75 2.61
CA LEU A 14 0.38 0.98 2.56
C LEU A 14 0.35 0.09 1.32
N SER A 15 0.65 0.62 0.14
CA SER A 15 0.69 -0.13 -1.12
C SER A 15 1.57 -1.38 -1.00
N GLU A 16 2.78 -1.21 -0.47
CA GLU A 16 3.71 -2.32 -0.23
C GLU A 16 3.16 -3.36 0.76
N LEU A 17 2.50 -2.90 1.83
CA LEU A 17 1.90 -3.78 2.81
C LEU A 17 0.77 -4.60 2.18
N LEU A 18 -0.11 -3.96 1.40
CA LEU A 18 -1.24 -4.61 0.74
C LEU A 18 -0.75 -5.65 -0.27
N TYR A 19 0.21 -5.31 -1.12
CA TYR A 19 0.81 -6.24 -2.08
C TYR A 19 1.36 -7.50 -1.40
N ARG A 20 2.06 -7.34 -0.26
CA ARG A 20 2.65 -8.47 0.47
C ARG A 20 1.62 -9.34 1.20
N ILE A 21 0.45 -8.79 1.54
CA ILE A 21 -0.67 -9.52 2.15
C ILE A 21 -1.54 -10.18 1.06
N SER A 22 -1.68 -9.55 -0.11
CA SER A 22 -2.48 -10.05 -1.23
C SER A 22 -1.99 -11.39 -1.78
N GLU A 23 -0.68 -11.66 -1.65
CA GLU A 23 -0.06 -12.94 -2.02
C GLU A 23 -0.33 -14.10 -1.03
N LYS A 24 -0.98 -13.84 0.11
CA LYS A 24 -1.16 -14.84 1.18
C LYS A 24 -2.63 -15.03 1.56
N GLU A 25 -3.23 -16.07 1.00
CA GLU A 25 -4.64 -16.43 1.26
C GLU A 25 -4.94 -16.70 2.74
N GLU A 26 -3.95 -17.15 3.52
CA GLU A 26 -4.06 -17.42 4.96
C GLU A 26 -4.41 -16.21 5.83
N TYR A 27 -4.31 -14.98 5.30
CA TYR A 27 -4.69 -13.77 6.01
C TYR A 27 -6.17 -13.40 5.90
N TYR A 28 -6.96 -14.12 5.10
CA TYR A 28 -8.38 -13.80 4.89
C TYR A 28 -9.28 -14.84 5.55
N GLU A 29 -10.24 -14.38 6.35
CA GLU A 29 -11.30 -15.22 6.89
C GLU A 29 -12.47 -15.34 5.90
N ASP A 30 -12.70 -14.31 5.09
CA ASP A 30 -13.75 -14.25 4.07
C ASP A 30 -13.22 -13.66 2.75
N ILE A 31 -13.76 -14.15 1.62
CA ILE A 31 -13.38 -13.69 0.28
C ILE A 31 -13.68 -12.19 0.06
N ALA A 32 -14.65 -11.63 0.77
CA ALA A 32 -14.95 -10.20 0.73
C ALA A 32 -13.79 -9.35 1.24
N GLU A 33 -13.00 -9.84 2.21
CA GLU A 33 -11.82 -9.14 2.73
C GLU A 33 -10.75 -9.00 1.64
N GLN A 34 -10.50 -10.09 0.91
CA GLN A 34 -9.60 -10.12 -0.23
C GLN A 34 -10.06 -9.14 -1.33
N TYR A 35 -11.36 -9.13 -1.64
CA TYR A 35 -11.90 -8.21 -2.67
C TYR A 35 -11.81 -6.74 -2.27
N VAL A 36 -12.06 -6.41 -1.00
CA VAL A 36 -11.90 -5.05 -0.50
C VAL A 36 -10.43 -4.64 -0.56
N LEU A 37 -9.51 -5.53 -0.16
CA LEU A 37 -8.08 -5.27 -0.18
C LEU A 37 -7.57 -5.04 -1.62
N TRP A 38 -7.91 -5.91 -2.57
CA TRP A 38 -7.58 -5.74 -3.99
C TRP A 38 -8.18 -4.45 -4.58
N ARG A 39 -9.39 -4.07 -4.16
CA ARG A 39 -9.99 -2.81 -4.60
C ARG A 39 -9.21 -1.59 -4.09
N ILE A 40 -8.66 -1.64 -2.87
CA ILE A 40 -7.84 -0.56 -2.34
C ILE A 40 -6.47 -0.54 -3.04
N GLU A 41 -5.84 -1.70 -3.22
CA GLU A 41 -4.58 -1.86 -3.97
C GLU A 41 -4.70 -1.27 -5.39
N ALA A 42 -5.73 -1.65 -6.14
CA ALA A 42 -5.98 -1.12 -7.49
C ALA A 42 -6.30 0.39 -7.53
N GLN A 43 -6.71 0.99 -6.41
CA GLN A 43 -6.84 2.45 -6.32
C GLN A 43 -5.48 3.11 -6.08
N LEU A 44 -4.63 2.52 -5.24
CA LEU A 44 -3.28 3.01 -4.99
C LEU A 44 -2.40 2.90 -6.25
N ASP A 45 -2.49 1.80 -6.99
CA ASP A 45 -1.75 1.60 -8.26
C ASP A 45 -2.03 2.68 -9.31
N LYS A 46 -3.24 3.24 -9.29
CA LYS A 46 -3.63 4.34 -10.19
C LYS A 46 -3.04 5.68 -9.77
N LEU A 47 -2.70 5.83 -8.50
CA LEU A 47 -2.21 7.07 -7.91
C LEU A 47 -0.68 7.08 -7.75
N LEU A 48 -0.06 5.91 -7.63
CA LEU A 48 1.36 5.74 -7.37
C LEU A 48 2.10 5.27 -8.62
N VAL A 49 3.16 5.99 -8.97
CA VAL A 49 4.07 5.62 -10.05
C VAL A 49 5.34 4.96 -9.52
N GLU A 50 5.63 5.18 -8.24
CA GLU A 50 6.84 4.76 -7.54
C GLU A 50 7.05 3.23 -7.54
N PRO A 51 6.02 2.37 -7.34
CA PRO A 51 6.18 0.92 -7.40
C PRO A 51 6.79 0.40 -8.71
N PHE A 52 6.64 1.15 -9.81
CA PHE A 52 7.16 0.79 -11.13
C PHE A 52 8.56 1.36 -11.42
N MET A 53 9.16 2.09 -10.47
CA MET A 53 10.48 2.69 -10.63
C MET A 53 11.60 1.72 -10.25
N LYS A 54 12.73 1.78 -10.97
CA LYS A 54 13.89 0.91 -10.71
C LYS A 54 14.48 1.04 -9.30
N ASN A 55 14.36 2.22 -8.70
CA ASN A 55 14.83 2.53 -7.35
C ASN A 55 13.71 2.43 -6.29
N TYR A 56 12.62 1.71 -6.57
CA TYR A 56 11.48 1.60 -5.65
C TYR A 56 11.88 1.18 -4.23
N ASN A 57 12.84 0.25 -4.08
CA ASN A 57 13.32 -0.17 -2.76
C ASN A 57 13.90 1.00 -1.92
N GLU A 58 14.59 1.94 -2.56
CA GLU A 58 15.12 3.14 -1.89
C GLU A 58 14.00 4.10 -1.51
N ILE A 59 13.04 4.30 -2.43
CA ILE A 59 11.85 5.14 -2.21
C ILE A 59 11.02 4.60 -1.04
N LEU A 60 10.77 3.29 -1.02
CA LEU A 60 10.04 2.61 0.04
C LEU A 60 10.76 2.74 1.38
N LYS A 61 12.08 2.56 1.42
CA LYS A 61 12.87 2.75 2.64
C LYS A 61 12.73 4.17 3.17
N ALA A 62 12.92 5.18 2.31
CA ALA A 62 12.77 6.59 2.68
C ALA A 62 11.35 6.90 3.17
N SER A 63 10.32 6.36 2.50
CA SER A 63 8.91 6.52 2.90
C SER A 63 8.67 5.93 4.29
N ARG A 64 9.18 4.72 4.58
CA ARG A 64 9.10 4.11 5.91
C ARG A 64 9.84 4.93 6.98
N ASP A 65 10.98 5.54 6.64
CA ASP A 65 11.73 6.41 7.54
C ASP A 65 10.96 7.70 7.85
N THR A 66 10.28 8.30 6.86
CA THR A 66 9.43 9.48 7.05
C THR A 66 8.21 9.15 7.91
N VAL A 67 7.49 8.07 7.60
CA VAL A 67 6.32 7.63 8.41
C VAL A 67 6.74 7.41 9.86
N ARG A 68 7.85 6.70 10.12
CA ARG A 68 8.36 6.47 11.49
C ARG A 68 8.75 7.74 12.26
N LYS A 69 8.96 8.87 11.61
CA LYS A 69 9.24 10.16 12.28
C LYS A 69 7.97 10.95 12.61
N ASN A 70 6.87 10.64 11.93
CA ASN A 70 5.61 11.37 12.05
C ASN A 70 4.66 10.77 13.10
N TYR A 71 5.01 9.60 13.66
CA TYR A 71 4.29 8.87 14.70
C TYR A 71 5.24 8.54 15.86
#